data_AF-A0A5N6Y4L1-F1
#
_entry.id   AF-A0A5N6Y4L1-F1
#
_cell.length_a   1.000
_cell.length_b   1.000
_cell.length_c   1.000
_cell.angle_alpha   90.00
_cell.angle_beta   90.00
_cell.angle_gamma   90.00
#
_symmetry.space_group_name_H-M   'P 1'
#
loop_
_entity.id
_entity.type
_entity.pdbx_description
1 polymer ?
#
loop_
_entity_poly.entity_id
_entity_poly.type
_entity_poly.pdbx_seq_one_letter_code
_entity_poly.pdbx_strand_id
1 'polypeptide(L)'
;MATVQCMYQVPFPPLAGLLDALIESWLDLPSDGAMLSIVLACQISYLYAHVPALKERSFAEQMRYEHRQFHSDVLSGMETGTVPFWEHQRNIRDALLQGQYELRECSASRDNKDLFDPLGDIVRKRAEEEQ
;
A
#
# COMPACT_ATOMS: atom_id res chain seq x y z
N MET A 1 -4.77 37.34 -31.00
CA MET A 1 -5.24 36.84 -29.69
C MET A 1 -4.06 36.15 -29.02
N ALA A 2 -3.49 36.76 -27.98
CA ALA A 2 -2.40 36.17 -27.22
C ALA A 2 -2.98 35.14 -26.24
N THR A 3 -2.61 33.88 -26.39
CA THR A 3 -2.87 32.84 -25.41
C THR A 3 -2.02 33.11 -24.17
N VAL A 4 -2.68 33.29 -23.03
CA VAL A 4 -2.03 33.36 -21.72
C VAL A 4 -1.41 31.99 -21.45
N GLN A 5 -0.09 31.91 -21.58
CA GLN A 5 0.69 30.78 -21.13
C GLN A 5 0.73 30.82 -19.60
N CYS A 6 -0.09 29.98 -18.96
CA CYS A 6 -0.06 29.81 -17.51
C CYS A 6 1.24 29.10 -17.13
N MET A 7 2.29 29.88 -16.89
CA MET A 7 3.56 29.44 -16.31
C MET A 7 3.34 29.11 -14.84
N TYR A 8 3.10 27.83 -14.53
CA TYR A 8 3.65 27.11 -13.37
C TYR A 8 3.53 25.61 -13.69
N GLN A 9 4.52 25.05 -14.41
CA GLN A 9 4.69 23.59 -14.42
C GLN A 9 5.18 23.19 -13.03
N VAL A 10 4.24 22.95 -12.10
CA VAL A 10 4.58 22.21 -10.89
C VAL A 10 5.01 20.83 -11.37
N PRO A 11 6.27 20.40 -11.14
CA PRO A 11 6.68 19.06 -11.51
C PRO A 11 5.95 18.08 -10.60
N PHE A 12 4.84 17.52 -11.09
CA PHE A 12 4.19 16.42 -10.41
C PHE A 12 5.10 15.19 -10.50
N PRO A 13 5.33 14.47 -9.40
CA PRO A 13 6.10 13.23 -9.46
C PRO A 13 5.40 12.24 -10.39
N PRO A 14 6.15 11.40 -11.14
CA PRO A 14 5.58 10.24 -11.79
C PRO A 14 4.82 9.38 -10.78
N LEU A 15 3.74 8.73 -11.21
CA LEU A 15 2.87 7.95 -10.31
C LEU A 15 3.64 6.92 -9.47
N ALA A 16 4.62 6.22 -10.06
CA ALA A 16 5.45 5.26 -9.33
C ALA A 16 6.26 5.94 -8.23
N GLY A 17 6.87 7.09 -8.53
CA GLY A 17 7.63 7.86 -7.54
C GLY A 17 6.75 8.43 -6.41
N LEU A 18 5.53 8.86 -6.74
CA LEU A 18 4.54 9.28 -5.72
C LEU A 18 4.17 8.12 -4.81
N LEU A 19 3.85 6.96 -5.39
CA LEU A 19 3.45 5.78 -4.63
C LEU A 19 4.61 5.24 -3.78
N ASP A 20 5.82 5.20 -4.32
CA ASP A 20 7.03 4.82 -3.57
C ASP A 20 7.22 5.72 -2.35
N ALA A 21 7.08 7.05 -2.51
CA ALA A 21 7.22 7.99 -1.41
C ALA A 21 6.14 7.82 -0.33
N LEU A 22 4.89 7.53 -0.74
CA LEU A 22 3.79 7.25 0.20
C LEU A 22 4.02 5.95 0.97
N ILE A 23 4.43 4.88 0.27
CA ILE A 23 4.72 3.58 0.89
C ILE A 23 5.89 3.71 1.86
N GLU A 24 6.99 4.34 1.45
CA GLU A 24 8.16 4.56 2.31
C GLU A 24 7.78 5.34 3.57
N SER A 25 7.07 6.46 3.39
CA SER A 25 6.61 7.29 4.53
C SER A 25 5.70 6.53 5.48
N TRP A 26 4.82 5.67 4.95
CA TRP A 26 3.90 4.87 5.76
C TRP A 26 4.64 3.77 6.51
N LEU A 27 5.56 3.05 5.84
CA LEU A 27 6.33 1.97 6.43
C LEU A 27 7.38 2.45 7.44
N ASP A 28 7.89 3.67 7.34
CA ASP A 28 8.88 4.23 8.28
C ASP A 28 8.25 5.03 9.42
N LEU A 29 6.93 5.14 9.46
CA LEU A 29 6.25 5.92 10.47
C LEU A 29 6.48 5.33 11.88
N PRO A 30 6.78 6.16 12.89
CA PRO A 30 6.82 5.70 14.27
C PRO A 30 5.41 5.37 14.79
N SER A 31 5.35 4.51 15.81
CA SER A 31 4.08 3.95 16.33
C SER A 31 3.15 4.99 16.97
N ASP A 32 3.64 6.18 17.30
CA ASP A 32 2.87 7.30 17.85
C ASP A 32 2.18 8.16 16.78
N GLY A 33 2.50 7.96 15.49
CA GLY A 33 1.96 8.70 14.35
C GLY A 33 0.59 8.25 13.85
N ALA A 34 -0.30 7.76 14.73
CA ALA A 34 -1.54 7.07 14.34
C ALA A 34 -2.39 7.83 13.30
N MET A 35 -2.58 9.14 13.48
CA MET A 35 -3.38 9.95 12.54
C MET A 35 -2.72 10.05 11.16
N LEU A 36 -1.41 10.27 11.10
CA LEU A 36 -0.69 10.34 9.83
C LEU A 36 -0.65 8.97 9.15
N SER A 37 -0.52 7.89 9.91
CA SER A 37 -0.60 6.51 9.39
C SER A 37 -1.91 6.28 8.65
N ILE A 38 -3.04 6.65 9.27
CA ILE A 38 -4.37 6.51 8.68
C ILE A 38 -4.48 7.34 7.40
N VAL A 39 -3.99 8.58 7.40
CA VAL A 39 -4.06 9.45 6.21
C VAL A 39 -3.25 8.85 5.05
N LEU A 40 -2.03 8.38 5.30
CA LEU A 40 -1.19 7.76 4.28
C LEU A 40 -1.81 6.46 3.75
N ALA A 41 -2.30 5.61 4.65
CA ALA A 41 -3.03 4.40 4.31
C ALA A 41 -4.23 4.71 3.39
N CYS A 42 -5.06 5.69 3.76
CA CYS A 42 -6.19 6.12 2.95
C CYS A 42 -5.77 6.62 1.56
N GLN A 43 -4.68 7.39 1.47
CA GLN A 43 -4.17 7.87 0.19
C GLN A 43 -3.69 6.72 -0.70
N ILE A 44 -2.95 5.76 -0.14
CA ILE A 44 -2.50 4.57 -0.87
C ILE A 44 -3.70 3.75 -1.34
N SER A 45 -4.65 3.42 -0.45
CA SER A 45 -5.84 2.64 -0.79
C SER A 45 -6.71 3.35 -1.84
N TYR A 46 -6.85 4.68 -1.76
CA TYR A 46 -7.56 5.47 -2.77
C TYR A 46 -6.90 5.36 -4.15
N LEU A 47 -5.57 5.45 -4.21
CA LEU A 47 -4.85 5.28 -5.48
C LEU A 47 -5.10 3.89 -6.08
N TYR A 48 -4.98 2.82 -5.30
CA TYR A 48 -5.23 1.45 -5.79
C TYR A 48 -6.69 1.23 -6.23
N ALA A 49 -7.65 1.85 -5.54
CA ALA A 49 -9.06 1.76 -5.92
C ALA A 49 -9.34 2.43 -7.28
N HIS A 50 -8.78 3.63 -7.49
CA HIS A 50 -9.23 4.54 -8.54
C HIS A 50 -8.27 4.69 -9.73
N VAL A 51 -6.99 4.32 -9.62
CA VAL A 51 -6.00 4.49 -10.69
C VAL A 51 -5.80 3.16 -11.45
N PRO A 52 -6.27 3.03 -12.70
CA PRO A 52 -6.21 1.76 -13.43
C PRO A 52 -4.79 1.25 -13.66
N ALA A 53 -3.81 2.15 -13.85
CA ALA A 53 -2.41 1.78 -14.06
C ALA A 53 -1.85 0.96 -12.89
N LEU A 54 -2.33 1.19 -11.65
CA LEU A 54 -1.90 0.43 -10.49
C LEU A 54 -2.46 -0.99 -10.43
N LYS A 55 -3.38 -1.36 -11.32
CA LYS A 55 -3.95 -2.72 -11.41
C LYS A 55 -3.13 -3.62 -12.34
N GLU A 56 -2.19 -3.04 -13.08
CA GLU A 56 -1.30 -3.77 -13.98
C GLU A 56 -0.09 -4.28 -13.21
N ARG A 57 0.18 -5.59 -13.29
CA ARG A 57 1.35 -6.20 -12.63
C ARG A 57 2.68 -5.60 -13.09
N SER A 58 2.77 -5.18 -14.35
CA SER A 58 3.94 -4.51 -14.92
C SER A 58 4.25 -3.16 -14.27
N PHE A 59 3.31 -2.55 -13.56
CA PHE A 59 3.54 -1.28 -12.85
C PHE A 59 4.69 -1.39 -11.83
N ALA A 60 4.83 -2.56 -11.18
CA ALA A 60 5.91 -2.82 -10.22
C ALA A 60 7.32 -2.61 -10.81
N GLU A 61 7.50 -2.76 -12.12
CA GLU A 61 8.81 -2.56 -12.78
C GLU A 61 9.30 -1.11 -12.69
N GLN A 62 8.37 -0.16 -12.54
CA GLN A 62 8.65 1.27 -12.40
C GLN A 62 8.90 1.69 -10.95
N MET A 63 8.60 0.82 -9.99
CA MET A 63 8.77 1.06 -8.56
C MET A 63 10.15 0.62 -8.07
N ARG A 64 10.56 1.21 -6.94
CA ARG A 64 11.71 0.74 -6.14
C ARG A 64 11.56 -0.74 -5.80
N TYR A 65 12.67 -1.47 -5.86
CA TYR A 65 12.69 -2.94 -5.75
C TYR A 65 12.03 -3.42 -4.45
N GLU A 66 12.37 -2.77 -3.35
CA GLU A 66 11.92 -3.05 -1.99
C GLU A 66 10.42 -2.79 -1.75
N HIS A 67 9.73 -2.10 -2.66
CA HIS A 67 8.28 -1.86 -2.59
C HIS A 67 7.48 -2.73 -3.56
N ARG A 68 8.13 -3.54 -4.40
CA ARG A 68 7.43 -4.37 -5.40
C ARG A 68 6.60 -5.48 -4.76
N GLN A 69 7.04 -6.02 -3.64
CA GLN A 69 6.25 -7.02 -2.91
C GLN A 69 4.98 -6.40 -2.31
N PHE A 70 5.07 -5.18 -1.76
CA PHE A 70 3.90 -4.41 -1.33
C PHE A 70 2.87 -4.33 -2.44
N HIS A 71 3.28 -3.89 -3.63
CA HIS A 71 2.38 -3.79 -4.78
C HIS A 71 1.73 -5.14 -5.14
N SER A 72 2.53 -6.20 -5.20
CA SER A 72 2.07 -7.56 -5.52
C SER A 72 1.04 -8.07 -4.49
N ASP A 73 1.26 -7.75 -3.22
CA ASP A 73 0.39 -8.17 -2.12
C ASP A 73 -0.95 -7.41 -2.10
N VAL A 74 -0.93 -6.11 -2.40
CA VAL A 74 -2.16 -5.33 -2.60
C VAL A 74 -2.96 -5.88 -3.78
N LEU A 75 -2.31 -6.20 -4.91
CA LEU A 75 -2.98 -6.82 -6.06
C LEU A 75 -3.46 -8.24 -5.79
N SER A 76 -2.81 -8.94 -4.86
CA SER A 76 -3.30 -10.19 -4.34
C SER A 76 -4.54 -10.01 -3.46
N GLY A 77 -4.93 -8.80 -3.09
CA GLY A 77 -6.14 -8.54 -2.31
C GLY A 77 -5.91 -8.52 -0.81
N MET A 78 -4.68 -8.29 -0.36
CA MET A 78 -4.45 -7.97 1.06
C MET A 78 -5.02 -6.59 1.40
N GLU A 79 -5.60 -6.47 2.60
CA GLU A 79 -6.24 -5.25 3.07
C GLU A 79 -5.20 -4.21 3.47
N THR A 80 -5.05 -3.19 2.63
CA THR A 80 -4.07 -2.12 2.82
C THR A 80 -4.52 -1.15 3.91
N GLY A 81 -3.57 -0.63 4.69
CA GLY A 81 -3.88 0.38 5.71
C GLY A 81 -4.23 -0.19 7.09
N THR A 82 -4.04 -1.49 7.28
CA THR A 82 -4.21 -2.16 8.58
C THR A 82 -2.87 -2.37 9.27
N VAL A 83 -2.90 -2.51 10.60
CA VAL A 83 -1.68 -2.78 11.39
C VAL A 83 -1.03 -4.11 10.99
N PRO A 84 -1.76 -5.24 10.83
CA PRO A 84 -1.14 -6.49 10.40
C PRO A 84 -0.45 -6.37 9.03
N PHE A 85 -1.10 -5.70 8.07
CA PHE A 85 -0.52 -5.48 6.75
C PHE A 85 0.74 -4.61 6.84
N TRP A 86 0.71 -3.55 7.65
CA TRP A 86 1.85 -2.67 7.85
C TRP A 86 3.08 -3.41 8.41
N GLU A 87 2.92 -4.18 9.49
CA GLU A 87 4.00 -4.95 10.10
C GLU A 87 4.56 -6.00 9.13
N HIS A 88 3.67 -6.70 8.43
CA HIS A 88 4.01 -7.69 7.42
C HIS A 88 4.86 -7.09 6.29
N GLN A 89 4.43 -5.95 5.74
CA GLN A 89 5.16 -5.29 4.66
C GLN A 89 6.51 -4.69 5.10
N ARG A 90 6.60 -4.19 6.34
CA ARG A 90 7.87 -3.73 6.91
C ARG A 90 8.88 -4.87 6.99
N ASN A 91 8.48 -6.02 7.53
CA ASN A 91 9.34 -7.20 7.64
C ASN A 91 9.83 -7.69 6.28
N ILE A 92 8.94 -7.73 5.29
CA ILE A 92 9.28 -8.12 3.91
C ILE A 92 10.27 -7.14 3.28
N ARG A 93 10.01 -5.84 3.38
CA ARG A 93 10.90 -4.80 2.83
C ARG A 93 12.30 -4.94 3.41
N ASP A 94 12.40 -5.10 4.72
CA ASP A 94 13.68 -5.23 5.41
C ASP A 94 14.42 -6.52 5.00
N ALA A 95 13.69 -7.63 4.81
CA ALA A 95 14.24 -8.88 4.31
C ALA A 95 14.68 -8.80 2.84
N LEU A 96 13.94 -8.08 1.98
CA LEU A 96 14.34 -7.79 0.59
C LEU A 96 15.65 -7.00 0.54
N LEU A 97 15.77 -5.95 1.36
CA LEU A 97 16.98 -5.13 1.45
C LEU A 97 18.19 -5.93 1.95
N GLN A 98 17.96 -6.93 2.81
CA GLN A 98 19.00 -7.84 3.28
C GLN A 98 19.29 -9.02 2.32
N GLY A 99 18.55 -9.15 1.21
CA GLY A 99 18.68 -10.27 0.28
C GLY A 99 18.19 -11.61 0.85
N GLN A 100 17.37 -11.59 1.90
CA GLN A 100 16.81 -12.77 2.57
C GLN A 100 15.41 -13.13 2.06
N TYR A 101 14.87 -12.34 1.14
CA TYR A 101 13.55 -12.53 0.57
C TYR A 101 13.62 -12.32 -0.95
N GLU A 102 12.79 -13.07 -1.68
CA GLU A 102 12.64 -12.96 -3.13
C GLU A 102 11.21 -12.56 -3.45
N LEU A 103 11.02 -11.73 -4.50
CA LEU A 103 9.69 -11.30 -4.92
C LEU A 103 8.81 -12.50 -5.31
N ARG A 104 7.54 -12.46 -4.91
CA ARG A 104 6.53 -13.48 -5.17
C ARG A 104 5.21 -12.83 -5.57
N GLU A 105 4.34 -13.60 -6.23
CA GLU A 105 3.00 -13.11 -6.58
C GLU A 105 2.16 -12.73 -5.34
N CYS A 106 2.33 -13.47 -4.24
CA CYS A 106 1.68 -13.23 -2.96
C CYS A 106 2.62 -13.70 -1.84
N SER A 107 2.87 -12.85 -0.84
CA SER A 107 3.84 -13.15 0.22
C SER A 107 3.28 -13.93 1.42
N ALA A 108 1.96 -14.05 1.52
CA ALA A 108 1.29 -14.78 2.61
C ALA A 108 0.30 -15.82 2.09
N SER A 109 -0.03 -16.81 2.94
CA SER A 109 -1.10 -17.76 2.67
C SER A 109 -2.45 -17.04 2.62
N ARG A 110 -3.33 -17.46 1.70
CA ARG A 110 -4.70 -16.95 1.57
C ARG A 110 -5.58 -17.19 2.79
N ASP A 111 -5.18 -18.13 3.66
CA ASP A 111 -5.87 -18.42 4.90
C ASP A 111 -5.53 -17.42 6.03
N ASN A 112 -4.57 -16.50 5.82
CA ASN A 112 -4.21 -15.49 6.80
C ASN A 112 -5.26 -14.36 6.86
N LYS A 113 -6.28 -14.55 7.71
CA LYS A 113 -7.38 -13.61 7.85
C LYS A 113 -6.95 -12.21 8.27
N ASP A 114 -5.87 -12.07 9.06
CA ASP A 114 -5.40 -10.75 9.50
C ASP A 114 -4.94 -9.88 8.31
N LEU A 115 -4.51 -10.50 7.21
CA LEU A 115 -4.05 -9.82 6.01
C LEU A 115 -5.14 -9.68 4.93
N PHE A 116 -6.11 -10.60 4.87
CA PHE A 116 -7.11 -10.65 3.79
C PHE A 116 -8.54 -10.28 4.21
N ASP A 117 -8.88 -10.40 5.49
CA ASP A 117 -10.20 -10.07 6.03
C ASP A 117 -10.13 -9.59 7.51
N PRO A 118 -9.36 -8.53 7.81
CA PRO A 118 -9.17 -8.07 9.19
C PRO A 118 -10.46 -7.50 9.82
N LEU A 119 -11.45 -7.11 9.02
CA LEU A 119 -12.72 -6.54 9.49
C LEU A 119 -13.84 -7.60 9.60
N GLY A 120 -13.74 -8.74 8.93
CA GLY A 120 -14.78 -9.78 8.94
C GLY A 120 -15.06 -10.33 10.34
N ASP A 121 -14.02 -10.51 11.17
CA ASP A 121 -14.18 -10.98 12.54
C ASP A 121 -14.81 -9.93 13.48
N ILE A 122 -14.56 -8.64 13.23
CA ILE A 122 -15.19 -7.55 14.01
C ILE A 122 -16.67 -7.44 13.68
N VAL A 123 -17.02 -7.50 12.38
CA VAL A 123 -18.42 -7.45 11.92
C VAL A 123 -19.21 -8.64 12.46
N ARG A 124 -18.64 -9.85 12.41
CA ARG A 124 -19.28 -11.06 12.94
C ARG A 124 -19.52 -10.97 14.45
N LYS A 125 -18.52 -10.55 15.24
CA LYS A 125 -18.68 -10.38 16.69
C LYS A 125 -19.78 -9.37 17.04
N ARG A 126 -19.84 -8.25 16.32
CA ARG A 126 -20.90 -7.25 16.54
C ARG A 126 -22.29 -7.79 16.20
N ALA A 127 -22.42 -8.60 15.14
CA ALA A 127 -23.68 -9.22 14.76
C ALA A 127 -24.16 -10.29 15.76
N GLU A 128 -23.23 -10.96 16.46
CA GLU A 128 -23.52 -11.92 17.53
C GLU A 128 -23.90 -11.23 18.85
N GLU A 129 -23.37 -10.03 19.13
CA GLU A 129 -23.72 -9.21 20.31
C GLU A 129 -25.08 -8.50 20.17
N GLU A 130 -25.62 -8.41 18.94
CA GLU A 130 -26.93 -7.81 18.64
C GLU A 130 -28.09 -8.85 18.62
N GLN A 131 -27.83 -10.12 18.96
CA GLN A 131 -28.83 -11.20 19.13
C GLN A 131 -29.09 -11.54 20.59
#